data_AF-A0A226WZ02-F1
#
_entry.id   AF-A0A226WZ02-F1
#
_cell.length_a   1.000
_cell.length_b   1.000
_cell.length_c   1.000
_cell.angle_alpha   90.00
_cell.angle_beta   90.00
_cell.angle_gamma   90.00
#
_symmetry.space_group_name_H-M   'P 1'
#
loop_
_entity.id
_entity.type
_entity.pdbx_description
1 polymer ?
#
loop_
_entity_poly.entity_id
_entity_poly.type
_entity_poly.pdbx_seq_one_letter_code
_entity_poly.pdbx_strand_id
1 'polypeptide(L)'
;MGGRSLQCARSLQSRGYTRLFSIAGGTTRWKAAGLPMTEPTADADFLERYSRHLWLSEVGLDGQRKLAAARVALIGAGGLGSPAALYLATAGIGHITLIDDDLVDRSNLQREVLHRDADIGTPKVESGCRTLAASRNVRGCWRVMSSACWAATMS
;
A
#
# COMPACT_ATOMS: atom_id res chain seq x y z
N MET A 1 7.06 -18.16 -14.65
CA MET A 1 8.02 -17.18 -14.07
C MET A 1 9.38 -17.87 -13.91
N GLY A 2 10.49 -17.24 -14.33
CA GLY A 2 11.83 -17.88 -14.27
C GLY A 2 12.84 -17.43 -15.33
N GLY A 3 12.46 -16.56 -16.29
CA GLY A 3 13.38 -16.12 -17.34
C GLY A 3 14.58 -15.31 -16.83
N ARG A 4 14.39 -14.51 -15.79
CA ARG A 4 15.45 -13.62 -15.25
C ARG A 4 16.58 -14.39 -14.57
N SER A 5 16.28 -15.42 -13.79
CA SER A 5 17.29 -16.26 -13.13
C SER A 5 18.07 -17.10 -14.15
N LEU A 6 17.42 -17.55 -15.22
CA LEU A 6 18.09 -18.24 -16.33
C LEU A 6 18.99 -17.30 -17.15
N GLN A 7 18.54 -16.08 -17.44
CA GLN A 7 19.37 -15.05 -18.10
C GLN A 7 20.59 -14.67 -17.26
N CYS A 8 20.41 -14.50 -15.94
CA CYS A 8 21.51 -14.24 -15.02
C CYS A 8 22.54 -15.38 -15.02
N ALA A 9 22.09 -16.63 -14.90
CA ALA A 9 22.98 -17.79 -14.95
C ALA A 9 23.77 -17.85 -16.27
N ARG A 10 23.12 -17.59 -17.42
CA ARG A 10 23.82 -17.56 -18.72
C ARG A 10 24.88 -16.44 -18.80
N SER A 11 24.56 -15.26 -18.28
CA SER A 11 25.50 -14.11 -18.25
C SER A 11 26.68 -14.35 -17.31
N LEU A 12 26.46 -15.04 -16.18
CA LEU A 12 27.54 -15.46 -15.28
C LEU A 12 28.40 -16.55 -15.91
N GLN A 13 27.79 -17.50 -16.63
CA GLN A 13 28.52 -18.56 -17.32
C GLN A 13 29.45 -18.00 -18.40
N SER A 14 29.01 -17.01 -19.17
CA SER A 14 29.86 -16.35 -20.18
C SER A 14 31.02 -15.54 -19.57
N ARG A 15 30.98 -15.28 -18.25
CA ARG A 15 32.05 -14.62 -17.49
C ARG A 15 32.99 -15.61 -16.77
N GLY A 16 32.87 -16.90 -17.05
CA GLY A 16 33.78 -17.93 -16.51
C GLY A 16 33.39 -18.49 -15.14
N TYR A 17 32.20 -18.14 -14.62
CA TYR A 17 31.71 -18.77 -13.39
C TYR A 17 31.27 -20.21 -13.66
N THR A 18 31.88 -21.16 -12.97
CA THR A 18 31.71 -22.61 -13.23
C THR A 18 30.71 -23.30 -12.30
N ARG A 19 30.40 -22.72 -11.13
CA ARG A 19 29.44 -23.27 -10.17
C ARG A 19 28.16 -22.45 -10.15
N LEU A 20 27.31 -22.69 -11.15
CA LEU A 20 26.02 -22.02 -11.29
C LEU A 20 24.90 -23.05 -11.27
N PHE A 21 23.87 -22.79 -10.46
CA PHE A 21 22.68 -23.61 -10.38
C PHE A 21 21.47 -22.76 -10.74
N SER A 22 20.69 -23.22 -11.70
CA SER A 22 19.43 -22.58 -12.08
C SER A 22 18.41 -23.66 -12.36
N ILE A 23 17.22 -23.53 -11.79
CA ILE A 23 16.14 -24.50 -12.01
C ILE A 23 15.62 -24.32 -13.44
N ALA A 24 15.97 -25.26 -14.32
CA ALA A 24 15.58 -25.23 -15.72
C ALA A 24 14.06 -25.20 -15.86
N GLY A 25 13.52 -24.15 -16.49
CA GLY A 25 12.07 -23.94 -16.66
C GLY A 25 11.34 -23.34 -15.46
N GLY A 26 12.04 -23.10 -14.34
CA GLY A 26 11.54 -22.39 -13.17
C GLY A 26 10.23 -22.96 -12.61
N THR A 27 9.38 -22.06 -12.08
CA THR A 27 8.08 -22.45 -11.52
C THR A 27 7.10 -22.99 -12.57
N THR A 28 7.29 -22.65 -13.85
CA THR A 28 6.46 -23.15 -14.95
C THR A 28 6.66 -24.65 -15.16
N ARG A 29 7.92 -25.12 -15.23
CA ARG A 29 8.22 -26.57 -15.35
C ARG A 29 7.88 -27.33 -14.07
N TRP A 30 8.08 -26.71 -12.91
CA TRP A 30 7.69 -27.29 -11.62
C TRP A 30 6.19 -27.58 -11.54
N LYS A 31 5.35 -26.62 -11.98
CA LYS A 31 3.90 -26.82 -12.14
C LYS A 31 3.58 -27.92 -13.16
N ALA A 32 4.23 -27.90 -14.33
CA ALA A 32 4.00 -28.90 -15.39
C ALA A 32 4.38 -30.34 -14.98
N ALA A 33 5.34 -30.49 -14.07
CA ALA A 33 5.76 -31.77 -13.50
C ALA A 33 4.83 -32.28 -12.39
N GLY A 34 3.76 -31.56 -12.05
CA GLY A 34 2.81 -31.95 -11.00
C GLY A 34 3.43 -31.93 -9.59
N LEU A 35 4.54 -31.23 -9.40
CA LEU A 35 5.19 -31.14 -8.09
C LEU A 35 4.35 -30.28 -7.13
N PRO A 36 4.47 -30.50 -5.80
CA PRO A 36 3.63 -29.80 -4.81
C PRO A 36 3.74 -28.29 -4.97
N MET A 37 2.58 -27.65 -5.07
CA MET A 37 2.41 -26.20 -5.12
C MET A 37 1.32 -25.81 -4.15
N THR A 38 1.61 -24.86 -3.28
CA THR A 38 0.59 -24.23 -2.45
C THR A 38 0.05 -23.04 -3.23
N GLU A 39 -1.19 -23.13 -3.71
CA GLU A 39 -1.89 -21.96 -4.26
C GLU A 39 -2.24 -21.03 -3.09
N PRO A 40 -1.87 -19.75 -3.16
CA PRO A 40 -2.14 -18.82 -2.07
C PRO A 40 -3.64 -18.52 -2.00
N THR A 41 -4.19 -18.51 -0.78
CA THR A 41 -5.63 -18.37 -0.48
C THR A 41 -6.14 -16.92 -0.52
N ALA A 42 -5.43 -16.03 -1.20
CA ALA A 42 -5.75 -14.60 -1.27
C ALA A 42 -5.79 -14.12 -2.73
N ASP A 43 -6.46 -13.00 -2.94
CA ASP A 43 -6.54 -12.36 -4.26
C ASP A 43 -5.14 -12.08 -4.84
N ALA A 44 -5.00 -12.22 -6.17
CA ALA A 44 -3.72 -12.12 -6.83
C ALA A 44 -3.12 -10.69 -6.78
N ASP A 45 -3.96 -9.64 -6.89
CA ASP A 45 -3.50 -8.24 -6.75
C ASP A 45 -3.00 -7.99 -5.32
N PHE A 46 -3.73 -8.50 -4.32
CA PHE A 46 -3.32 -8.40 -2.92
C PHE A 46 -1.95 -9.02 -2.67
N LEU A 47 -1.72 -10.24 -3.15
CA LEU A 47 -0.46 -10.95 -2.97
C LEU A 47 0.71 -10.28 -3.70
N GLU A 48 0.47 -9.75 -4.89
CA GLU A 48 1.49 -9.02 -5.66
C GLU A 48 1.86 -7.70 -4.94
N ARG A 49 0.85 -6.91 -4.59
CA ARG A 49 1.00 -5.60 -3.94
C ARG A 49 1.74 -5.68 -2.62
N TYR A 50 1.43 -6.68 -1.80
CA TYR A 50 2.01 -6.85 -0.47
C TYR A 50 3.13 -7.88 -0.40
N SER A 51 3.58 -8.40 -1.54
CA SER A 51 4.58 -9.48 -1.62
C SER A 51 5.78 -9.25 -0.71
N ARG A 52 6.28 -8.01 -0.57
CA ARG A 52 7.40 -7.68 0.33
C ARG A 52 7.05 -7.66 1.82
N HIS A 53 5.83 -7.29 2.18
CA HIS A 53 5.38 -7.30 3.58
C HIS A 53 5.19 -8.74 4.07
N LEU A 54 4.77 -9.65 3.19
CA LEU A 54 4.58 -11.07 3.51
C LEU A 54 5.88 -11.77 3.94
N TRP A 55 7.04 -11.21 3.63
CA TRP A 55 8.35 -11.75 4.01
C TRP A 55 8.77 -11.37 5.43
N LEU A 56 8.09 -10.38 6.04
CA LEU A 56 8.33 -9.98 7.43
C LEU A 56 7.67 -11.02 8.35
N SER A 57 8.47 -11.69 9.17
CA SER A 57 8.03 -12.75 10.09
C SER A 57 6.89 -12.31 11.02
N GLU A 58 6.92 -11.05 11.44
CA GLU A 58 5.98 -10.43 12.37
C GLU A 58 4.65 -10.06 11.70
N VAL A 59 4.63 -9.94 10.36
CA VAL A 59 3.43 -9.58 9.59
C VAL A 59 2.89 -10.83 8.90
N GLY A 60 3.64 -11.40 7.95
CA GLY A 60 3.18 -12.53 7.13
C GLY A 60 1.82 -12.28 6.47
N LEU A 61 1.17 -13.36 6.03
CA LEU A 61 -0.15 -13.28 5.41
C LEU A 61 -1.25 -12.88 6.40
N ASP A 62 -1.20 -13.41 7.62
CA ASP A 62 -2.24 -13.16 8.62
C ASP A 62 -2.19 -11.75 9.19
N GLY A 63 -1.00 -11.20 9.43
CA GLY A 63 -0.83 -9.80 9.80
C GLY A 63 -1.28 -8.86 8.68
N GLN A 64 -0.95 -9.16 7.43
CA GLN A 64 -1.41 -8.34 6.30
C GLN A 64 -2.95 -8.38 6.16
N ARG A 65 -3.59 -9.53 6.41
CA ARG A 65 -5.06 -9.64 6.47
C ARG A 65 -5.65 -8.82 7.62
N LYS A 66 -5.00 -8.82 8.80
CA LYS A 66 -5.41 -7.97 9.94
C LYS A 66 -5.32 -6.48 9.60
N LEU A 67 -4.23 -6.05 8.94
CA LEU A 67 -4.09 -4.67 8.45
C LEU A 67 -5.21 -4.32 7.46
N ALA A 68 -5.48 -5.20 6.50
CA ALA A 68 -6.56 -5.00 5.53
C ALA A 68 -7.96 -4.92 6.17
N ALA A 69 -8.18 -5.57 7.30
CA ALA A 69 -9.44 -5.46 8.06
C ALA A 69 -9.47 -4.27 9.03
N ALA A 70 -8.33 -3.63 9.29
CA ALA A 70 -8.21 -2.57 10.29
C ALA A 70 -8.87 -1.26 9.83
N ARG A 71 -9.33 -0.50 10.83
CA ARG A 71 -9.92 0.83 10.66
C ARG A 71 -9.15 1.81 11.54
N VAL A 72 -8.69 2.92 10.95
CA VAL A 72 -7.92 3.96 11.65
C VAL A 72 -8.60 5.31 11.46
N ALA A 73 -8.77 6.05 12.54
CA ALA A 73 -9.12 7.47 12.49
C ALA A 73 -7.85 8.30 12.71
N LEU A 74 -7.57 9.21 11.77
CA LEU A 74 -6.40 10.07 11.77
C LEU A 74 -6.86 11.52 11.93
N ILE A 75 -6.59 12.07 13.11
CA ILE A 75 -6.97 13.43 13.51
C ILE A 75 -5.80 14.36 13.20
N GLY A 76 -6.05 15.33 12.33
CA GLY A 76 -5.08 16.22 11.73
C GLY A 76 -4.41 15.59 10.50
N ALA A 77 -4.60 16.18 9.33
CA ALA A 77 -3.94 15.85 8.06
C ALA A 77 -2.72 16.74 7.76
N GLY A 78 -2.31 17.59 8.70
CA GLY A 78 -1.15 18.48 8.59
C GLY A 78 0.21 17.77 8.68
N GLY A 79 1.23 18.45 9.23
CA GLY A 79 2.63 18.02 9.09
C GLY A 79 2.97 16.60 9.60
N LEU A 80 2.31 16.13 10.66
CA LEU A 80 2.48 14.75 11.16
C LEU A 80 1.49 13.77 10.53
N GLY A 81 0.26 14.23 10.31
CA GLY A 81 -0.81 13.41 9.73
C GLY A 81 -0.55 13.03 8.29
N SER A 82 0.02 13.95 7.51
CA SER A 82 0.38 13.77 6.10
C SER A 82 1.24 12.50 5.87
N PRO A 83 2.44 12.38 6.47
CA PRO A 83 3.25 11.17 6.29
C PRO A 83 2.61 9.94 6.93
N ALA A 84 1.95 10.07 8.08
CA ALA A 84 1.28 8.94 8.73
C ALA A 84 0.19 8.34 7.84
N ALA A 85 -0.64 9.17 7.21
CA ALA A 85 -1.71 8.72 6.32
C ALA A 85 -1.16 7.96 5.09
N LEU A 86 -0.06 8.44 4.51
CA LEU A 86 0.61 7.77 3.40
C LEU A 86 1.14 6.38 3.80
N TYR A 87 1.79 6.28 4.97
CA TYR A 87 2.30 5.00 5.45
C TYR A 87 1.20 4.03 5.85
N LEU A 88 0.12 4.49 6.48
CA LEU A 88 -1.04 3.64 6.79
C LEU A 88 -1.69 3.10 5.52
N ALA A 89 -1.86 3.94 4.50
CA ALA A 89 -2.47 3.52 3.22
C ALA A 89 -1.61 2.50 2.47
N THR A 90 -0.29 2.71 2.44
CA THR A 90 0.67 1.82 1.76
C THR A 90 0.93 0.54 2.54
N ALA A 91 0.88 0.58 3.87
CA ALA A 91 0.89 -0.61 4.73
C ALA A 91 -0.33 -1.51 4.48
N GLY A 92 -1.41 -0.97 3.90
CA GLY A 92 -2.60 -1.72 3.54
C GLY A 92 -3.68 -1.71 4.60
N ILE A 93 -3.77 -0.64 5.41
CA ILE A 93 -4.95 -0.41 6.24
C ILE A 93 -6.19 -0.26 5.34
N GLY A 94 -7.21 -1.08 5.57
CA GLY A 94 -8.39 -1.14 4.70
C GLY A 94 -9.38 0.01 4.86
N HIS A 95 -9.28 0.78 5.95
CA HIS A 95 -10.11 1.96 6.15
C HIS A 95 -9.38 3.05 6.95
N ILE A 96 -9.22 4.23 6.35
CA ILE A 96 -8.62 5.40 7.00
C ILE A 96 -9.62 6.55 6.95
N THR A 97 -10.05 7.02 8.13
CA THR A 97 -10.88 8.20 8.31
C THR A 97 -9.95 9.38 8.56
N LEU A 98 -9.89 10.36 7.64
CA LEU A 98 -9.21 11.63 7.89
C LEU A 98 -10.15 12.58 8.65
N ILE A 99 -9.61 13.36 9.59
CA ILE A 99 -10.38 14.32 10.38
C ILE A 99 -9.54 15.59 10.46
N ASP A 100 -9.94 16.64 9.76
CA ASP A 100 -9.25 17.94 9.73
C ASP A 100 -10.25 19.03 9.31
N ASP A 101 -10.18 20.21 9.92
CA ASP A 101 -11.06 21.36 9.65
C ASP A 101 -10.37 22.50 8.87
N ASP A 102 -9.06 22.38 8.59
CA ASP A 102 -8.30 23.36 7.84
C ASP A 102 -8.50 23.25 6.32
N LEU A 103 -8.13 24.34 5.65
CA LEU A 103 -7.85 24.38 4.22
C LEU A 103 -6.35 24.17 3.96
N VAL A 104 -6.02 23.71 2.75
CA VAL A 104 -4.63 23.63 2.28
C VAL A 104 -4.09 25.06 2.09
N ASP A 105 -2.95 25.35 2.70
CA ASP A 105 -2.26 26.63 2.60
C ASP A 105 -0.84 26.47 2.06
N ARG A 106 -0.44 27.38 1.17
CA ARG A 106 0.90 27.35 0.53
C ARG A 106 2.04 27.34 1.54
N SER A 107 1.92 28.08 2.64
CA SER A 107 2.95 28.19 3.69
C SER A 107 3.12 26.92 4.53
N ASN A 108 2.28 25.90 4.30
CA ASN A 108 2.34 24.60 4.97
C ASN A 108 2.84 23.47 4.05
N LEU A 109 2.88 23.67 2.74
CA LEU A 109 3.20 22.62 1.76
C LEU A 109 4.61 22.02 1.91
N GLN A 110 5.55 22.75 2.50
CA GLN A 110 6.91 22.25 2.78
C GLN A 110 6.94 21.10 3.81
N ARG A 111 5.87 20.91 4.59
CA ARG A 111 5.76 19.85 5.61
C ARG A 111 4.52 18.98 5.49
N GLU A 112 3.46 19.46 4.83
CA GLU A 112 2.21 18.74 4.64
C GLU A 112 2.20 17.97 3.30
N VAL A 113 3.07 16.96 3.20
CA VAL A 113 3.38 16.22 1.96
C VAL A 113 2.20 15.46 1.33
N LEU A 114 1.07 15.39 2.03
CA LEU A 114 -0.16 14.79 1.51
C LEU A 114 -0.88 15.71 0.50
N HIS A 115 -0.60 17.01 0.55
CA HIS A 115 -1.26 18.05 -0.25
C HIS A 115 -0.36 18.54 -1.39
N ARG A 116 -0.96 19.20 -2.39
CA ARG A 116 -0.28 19.73 -3.57
C ARG A 116 -0.64 21.20 -3.79
N ASP A 117 0.19 21.95 -4.52
CA ASP A 117 -0.12 23.36 -4.89
C ASP A 117 -1.49 23.50 -5.58
N ALA A 118 -1.89 22.51 -6.39
CA ALA A 118 -3.18 22.51 -7.07
C ALA A 118 -4.40 22.42 -6.11
N ASP A 119 -4.18 22.09 -4.84
CA ASP A 119 -5.21 21.92 -3.84
C ASP A 119 -5.30 23.11 -2.86
N ILE A 120 -4.51 24.17 -3.04
CA ILE A 120 -4.55 25.37 -2.16
C ILE A 120 -5.99 25.92 -2.09
N GLY A 121 -6.46 26.20 -0.88
CA GLY A 121 -7.81 26.67 -0.60
C GLY A 121 -8.88 25.57 -0.54
N THR A 122 -8.54 24.31 -0.85
CA THR A 122 -9.46 23.17 -0.66
C THR A 122 -9.35 22.60 0.75
N PRO A 123 -10.42 21.99 1.30
CA PRO A 123 -10.34 21.30 2.59
C PRO A 123 -9.26 20.22 2.60
N LYS A 124 -8.44 20.18 3.65
CA LYS A 124 -7.35 19.19 3.77
C LYS A 124 -7.85 17.76 3.68
N VAL A 125 -9.01 17.47 4.27
CA VAL A 125 -9.67 16.16 4.15
C VAL A 125 -9.98 15.77 2.71
N GLU A 126 -10.40 16.72 1.85
CA GLU A 126 -10.73 16.45 0.45
C GLU A 126 -9.47 16.26 -0.40
N SER A 127 -8.46 17.12 -0.22
CA SER A 127 -7.15 16.97 -0.88
C SER A 127 -6.49 15.64 -0.48
N GLY A 128 -6.43 15.35 0.83
CA GLY A 128 -5.82 14.14 1.34
C GLY A 128 -6.53 12.88 0.85
N CYS A 129 -7.85 12.88 0.84
CA CYS A 129 -8.64 11.78 0.29
C CYS A 129 -8.36 11.52 -1.19
N ARG A 130 -8.24 12.58 -1.99
CA ARG A 130 -7.88 12.47 -3.40
C ARG A 130 -6.50 11.86 -3.60
N THR A 131 -5.52 12.29 -2.78
CA THR A 131 -4.17 11.72 -2.81
C THR A 131 -4.17 10.23 -2.44
N LEU A 132 -4.95 9.82 -1.43
CA LEU A 132 -4.97 8.44 -0.96
C LEU A 132 -5.86 7.51 -1.79
N ALA A 133 -6.80 8.04 -2.59
CA ALA A 133 -7.68 7.27 -3.46
C ALA A 133 -6.90 6.39 -4.47
N ALA A 134 -5.71 6.84 -4.89
CA ALA A 134 -4.83 6.11 -5.79
C ALA A 134 -4.34 4.77 -5.22
N SER A 135 -4.25 4.64 -3.88
CA SER A 135 -3.80 3.43 -3.21
C SER A 135 -4.88 2.33 -3.12
N ARG A 136 -6.13 2.61 -3.55
CA ARG A 136 -7.29 1.68 -3.61
C ARG A 136 -7.70 0.98 -2.30
N ASN A 137 -7.07 1.31 -1.17
CA ASN A 137 -7.44 0.82 0.16
C ASN A 137 -8.26 1.81 0.99
N VAL A 138 -8.48 3.02 0.47
CA VAL A 138 -9.33 4.01 1.16
C VAL A 138 -10.73 3.90 0.61
N ARG A 139 -11.57 3.11 1.29
CA ARG A 139 -13.00 2.95 0.96
C ARG A 139 -13.93 3.95 1.67
N GLY A 140 -13.37 4.85 2.48
CA GLY A 140 -14.15 5.85 3.22
C GLY A 140 -13.33 7.11 3.42
N CYS A 141 -13.96 8.26 3.15
CA CYS A 141 -13.38 9.58 3.29
C CYS A 141 -14.39 10.43 4.03
N TRP A 142 -14.06 10.76 5.28
CA TRP A 142 -14.95 11.48 6.17
C TRP A 142 -14.42 12.89 6.30
N ARG A 143 -15.27 13.86 6.02
CA ARG A 143 -15.00 15.26 6.34
C ARG A 143 -15.56 15.49 7.73
N VAL A 144 -14.76 16.07 8.64
CA VAL A 144 -15.37 16.74 9.79
C VAL A 144 -16.15 17.91 9.22
N MET A 145 -17.46 17.74 9.16
CA MET A 145 -18.35 18.88 8.97
C MET A 145 -18.20 19.75 10.22
N SER A 146 -18.14 21.07 10.03
CA SER A 146 -18.08 22.04 11.12
C SER A 146 -19.18 21.76 12.16
N SER A 147 -19.03 22.34 13.35
CA SER A 147 -19.83 22.12 14.58
C SER A 147 -21.37 22.03 14.42
N ALA A 148 -21.95 22.39 13.27
CA ALA A 148 -23.37 22.26 12.97
C ALA A 148 -23.87 20.83 12.60
N CYS A 149 -23.01 19.85 12.32
CA CYS A 149 -23.46 18.57 11.70
C CYS A 149 -23.21 17.29 12.51
N TRP A 150 -22.94 17.39 13.81
CA TRP A 150 -22.66 16.24 14.69
C TRP A 150 -23.80 15.20 14.81
N ALA A 151 -25.03 15.51 14.39
CA ALA A 151 -26.20 14.69 14.70
C ALA A 151 -26.56 13.58 13.67
N ALA A 152 -25.95 13.54 12.48
CA ALA A 152 -26.60 12.82 11.36
C ALA A 152 -26.02 11.44 10.96
N THR A 153 -24.97 10.90 11.58
CA THR A 153 -24.32 9.69 10.99
C THR A 153 -23.69 8.73 12.00
N MET A 154 -24.46 8.34 13.02
CA MET A 154 -24.19 7.12 13.82
C MET A 154 -25.35 6.13 13.70
N SER A 155 -25.60 5.64 12.48
CA SER A 155 -26.54 4.55 12.19
C SER A 155 -25.88 3.58 11.20
#